data_AF-A0A933S6M9-F1
#
_entry.id   AF-A0A933S6M9-F1
#
_cell.length_a   1.000
_cell.length_b   1.000
_cell.length_c   1.000
_cell.angle_alpha   90.00
_cell.angle_beta   90.00
_cell.angle_gamma   90.00
#
_symmetry.space_group_name_H-M   'P 1'
#
loop_
_entity.id
_entity.type
_entity.pdbx_description
1 polymer ?
#
loop_
_entity_poly.entity_id
_entity_poly.type
_entity_poly.pdbx_seq_one_letter_code
_entity_poly.pdbx_strand_id
1 'polypeptide(L)'
;MPLGPPVGDHGADVVYREIPCKTIIGRSPGAAGGGYPFSHTVNPYRGCEIGCTYCYARYTHAYLGLDDPFAFERQVFVKLGADRRVAHDLRDDHFAGAEIAIGTATDPYQPAERRYRVTRRILEKLAAFSGLTLSITTKSPLILDDLHLLLRLARKSTLTVHMSLISLDADVIRRLEPKAATPQKRLEAIACLARHGIRVGLFLMPIIPGINDDPRQIERLETAARRAGAAFVCKGRMNLRKAAWPVFARMLNTHYPEAANHFAARAERLTRA
;
A
#
# COMPACT_ATOMS: atom_id res chain seq x y z
N MET A 1 28.23 -6.67 18.24
CA MET A 1 27.31 -7.58 17.52
C MET A 1 27.62 -7.47 16.04
N PRO A 2 27.88 -8.57 15.31
CA PRO A 2 28.16 -8.49 13.89
C PRO A 2 26.92 -7.92 13.19
N LEU A 3 27.13 -6.88 12.40
CA LEU A 3 26.11 -6.24 11.57
C LEU A 3 25.46 -7.32 10.72
N GLY A 4 24.15 -7.53 10.89
CA GLY A 4 23.39 -8.49 10.09
C GLY A 4 23.52 -8.23 8.57
N PRO A 5 23.12 -9.18 7.72
CA PRO A 5 23.34 -9.15 6.28
C PRO A 5 22.88 -7.83 5.66
N PRO A 6 23.58 -7.27 4.65
CA PRO A 6 23.41 -5.91 4.16
C PRO A 6 21.95 -5.50 3.92
N VAL A 7 21.63 -4.24 4.22
CA VAL A 7 20.39 -3.61 3.74
C VAL A 7 20.46 -3.60 2.22
N GLY A 8 19.73 -4.48 1.57
CA GLY A 8 19.91 -4.69 0.13
C GLY A 8 19.92 -6.14 -0.31
N ASP A 9 19.92 -7.13 0.58
CA ASP A 9 19.62 -8.50 0.19
C ASP A 9 18.13 -8.67 -0.11
N HIS A 10 17.73 -8.09 -1.24
CA HIS A 10 16.42 -8.17 -1.87
C HIS A 10 16.28 -9.45 -2.72
N GLY A 11 17.33 -10.29 -2.74
CA GLY A 11 17.41 -11.57 -3.43
C GLY A 11 17.01 -12.78 -2.58
N ALA A 12 16.70 -12.61 -1.28
CA ALA A 12 16.08 -13.67 -0.50
C ALA A 12 14.71 -14.04 -1.14
N ASP A 13 14.54 -15.32 -1.45
CA ASP A 13 13.30 -15.86 -1.99
C ASP A 13 12.11 -15.47 -1.10
N VAL A 14 11.13 -14.78 -1.70
CA VAL A 14 9.86 -14.50 -1.01
C VAL A 14 9.11 -15.82 -0.88
N VAL A 15 8.85 -16.24 0.36
CA VAL A 15 8.04 -17.42 0.63
C VAL A 15 6.56 -17.03 0.56
N TYR A 16 5.88 -17.56 -0.46
CA TYR A 16 4.43 -17.44 -0.57
C TYR A 16 3.76 -18.57 0.20
N ARG A 17 2.91 -18.22 1.18
CA ARG A 17 2.10 -19.17 1.96
C ARG A 17 0.64 -19.03 1.57
N GLU A 18 0.12 -20.02 0.87
CA GLU A 18 -1.29 -20.07 0.52
C GLU A 18 -2.13 -20.40 1.77
N ILE A 19 -3.11 -19.55 2.07
CA ILE A 19 -4.02 -19.73 3.19
C ILE A 19 -5.48 -19.61 2.74
N PRO A 20 -6.40 -20.39 3.33
CA PRO A 20 -7.83 -20.21 3.06
C PRO A 20 -8.30 -18.84 3.57
N CYS A 21 -9.04 -18.11 2.74
CA CYS A 21 -9.61 -16.82 3.10
C CYS A 21 -10.83 -16.98 4.01
N LYS A 22 -10.61 -16.98 5.33
CA LYS A 22 -11.71 -17.02 6.31
C LYS A 22 -12.50 -15.71 6.39
N THR A 23 -11.83 -14.57 6.25
CA THR A 23 -12.44 -13.23 6.25
C THR A 23 -11.71 -12.34 5.25
N ILE A 24 -12.45 -11.50 4.52
CA ILE A 24 -11.86 -10.60 3.51
C ILE A 24 -12.25 -9.14 3.70
N ILE A 25 -13.51 -8.86 4.07
CA ILE A 25 -13.97 -7.52 4.41
C ILE A 25 -13.73 -7.32 5.91
N GLY A 26 -12.77 -6.47 6.25
CA GLY A 26 -12.53 -6.04 7.63
C GLY A 26 -13.10 -4.65 7.88
N ARG A 27 -13.57 -4.36 9.10
CA ARG A 27 -13.93 -2.99 9.48
C ARG A 27 -12.67 -2.11 9.61
N SER A 28 -12.76 -0.90 9.09
CA SER A 28 -11.73 0.11 9.27
C SER A 28 -11.85 0.69 10.68
N PRO A 29 -10.77 0.74 11.47
CA PRO A 29 -10.75 1.50 12.73
C PRO A 29 -11.04 2.99 12.50
N GLY A 30 -10.84 3.48 11.28
CA GLY A 30 -11.05 4.88 10.89
C GLY A 30 -12.50 5.37 11.01
N ALA A 31 -13.48 4.47 10.85
CA ALA A 31 -14.89 4.80 10.99
C ALA A 31 -15.30 5.18 12.42
N ALA A 32 -14.48 4.83 13.42
CA ALA A 32 -14.70 5.13 14.83
C ALA A 32 -13.75 6.22 15.36
N GLY A 33 -13.46 7.25 14.54
CA GLY A 33 -12.71 8.45 14.97
C GLY A 33 -11.28 8.59 14.43
N GLY A 34 -10.88 7.83 13.40
CA GLY A 34 -9.52 7.85 12.84
C GLY A 34 -9.33 8.69 11.56
N GLY A 35 -10.36 9.41 11.10
CA GLY A 35 -10.24 10.39 10.00
C GLY A 35 -10.08 9.80 8.59
N TYR A 36 -10.32 8.50 8.39
CA TYR A 36 -10.31 7.89 7.05
C TYR A 36 -11.73 7.82 6.48
N PRO A 37 -11.97 8.18 5.21
CA PRO A 37 -13.29 8.22 4.59
C PRO A 37 -13.73 6.85 4.08
N PHE A 38 -13.45 5.77 4.81
CA PHE A 38 -13.87 4.43 4.45
C PHE A 38 -14.17 3.60 5.69
N SER A 39 -15.26 2.85 5.63
CA SER A 39 -15.75 1.99 6.72
C SER A 39 -15.20 0.58 6.67
N HIS A 40 -14.79 0.11 5.49
CA HIS A 40 -14.37 -1.27 5.27
C HIS A 40 -13.06 -1.37 4.49
N THR A 41 -12.37 -2.49 4.65
CA THR A 41 -11.10 -2.76 3.98
C THR A 41 -11.07 -4.16 3.39
N VAL A 42 -10.41 -4.29 2.25
CA VAL A 42 -10.11 -5.57 1.61
C VAL A 42 -8.61 -5.66 1.37
N ASN A 43 -7.99 -6.70 1.92
CA ASN A 43 -6.56 -6.95 1.79
C ASN A 43 -6.37 -8.36 1.20
N PRO A 44 -6.06 -8.46 -0.11
CA PRO A 44 -5.92 -9.75 -0.83
C PRO A 44 -4.77 -10.61 -0.31
N TYR A 45 -3.78 -9.96 0.32
CA TYR A 45 -2.60 -10.57 0.90
C TYR A 45 -2.42 -10.12 2.34
N ARG A 46 -1.59 -10.84 3.10
CA ARG A 46 -0.98 -10.35 4.34
C ARG A 46 0.52 -10.47 4.20
N GLY A 47 1.24 -9.38 4.44
CA GLY A 47 2.62 -9.24 3.98
C GLY A 47 2.67 -8.54 2.62
N CYS A 48 3.75 -7.81 2.38
CA CYS A 48 3.94 -7.08 1.13
C CYS A 48 5.42 -7.09 0.74
N GLU A 49 5.75 -7.77 -0.36
CA GLU A 49 7.14 -7.93 -0.80
C GLU A 49 7.74 -6.64 -1.36
N ILE A 50 6.94 -5.59 -1.57
CA ILE A 50 7.45 -4.24 -1.85
C ILE A 50 8.49 -3.83 -0.80
N GLY A 51 8.26 -4.24 0.46
CA GLY A 51 9.25 -4.09 1.53
C GLY A 51 9.49 -2.65 1.95
N CYS A 52 8.45 -1.81 1.95
CA CYS A 52 8.61 -0.41 2.37
C CYS A 52 9.20 -0.38 3.79
N THR A 53 10.31 0.33 3.99
CA THR A 53 11.05 0.31 5.26
C THR A 53 10.24 0.94 6.39
N TYR A 54 9.37 1.89 6.05
CA TYR A 54 8.45 2.58 6.95
C TYR A 54 7.07 1.90 7.11
N CYS A 55 6.85 0.72 6.53
CA CYS A 55 5.51 0.12 6.41
C CYS A 55 4.86 -0.15 7.78
N TYR A 56 3.81 0.60 8.11
CA TYR A 56 3.10 0.41 9.36
C TYR A 56 2.50 -1.00 9.49
N ALA A 57 2.08 -1.62 8.37
CA ALA A 57 1.39 -2.90 8.30
C ALA A 57 2.24 -4.11 8.72
N ARG A 58 3.55 -3.91 8.97
CA ARG A 58 4.44 -4.91 9.58
C ARG A 58 3.89 -5.48 10.89
N TYR A 59 3.11 -4.69 11.65
CA TYR A 59 2.43 -5.15 12.86
C TYR A 59 1.54 -6.37 12.63
N THR A 60 1.05 -6.58 11.41
CA THR A 60 0.20 -7.73 11.10
C THR A 60 0.98 -9.03 11.22
N HIS A 61 2.30 -9.10 11.02
CA HIS A 61 3.05 -10.35 11.18
C HIS A 61 3.25 -10.74 12.65
N ALA A 62 3.17 -9.79 13.58
CA ALA A 62 3.24 -10.08 15.02
C ALA A 62 2.11 -11.00 15.50
N TYR A 63 0.88 -10.86 14.96
CA TYR A 63 -0.21 -11.79 15.33
C TYR A 63 -0.05 -13.21 14.75
N LEU A 64 1.02 -13.48 13.99
CA LEU A 64 1.39 -14.82 13.53
C LEU A 64 2.54 -15.42 14.35
N GLY A 65 3.02 -14.73 15.38
CA GLY A 65 4.22 -15.13 16.12
C GLY A 65 5.50 -15.05 15.27
N LEU A 66 5.53 -14.19 14.25
CA LEU A 66 6.72 -13.96 13.43
C LEU A 66 7.48 -12.77 14.00
N ASP A 67 8.56 -13.06 14.72
CA ASP A 67 9.35 -12.05 15.43
C ASP A 67 10.44 -11.39 14.57
N ASP A 68 10.78 -11.98 13.41
CA ASP A 68 11.70 -11.36 12.45
C ASP A 68 11.06 -10.07 11.87
N PRO A 69 11.67 -8.88 12.08
CA PRO A 69 11.15 -7.61 11.55
C PRO A 69 11.04 -7.56 10.02
N PHE A 70 11.77 -8.42 9.31
CA PHE A 70 11.77 -8.55 7.85
C PHE A 70 10.84 -9.66 7.34
N ALA A 71 10.12 -10.36 8.22
CA ALA A 71 9.20 -11.42 7.81
C ALA A 71 8.03 -10.88 6.97
N PHE A 72 7.65 -9.61 7.15
CA PHE A 72 6.52 -8.99 6.45
C PHE A 72 6.69 -8.98 4.91
N GLU A 73 7.90 -8.71 4.43
CA GLU A 73 8.24 -8.64 3.01
C GLU A 73 8.83 -9.96 2.47
N ARG A 74 9.24 -10.88 3.35
CA ARG A 74 9.79 -12.19 2.99
C ARG A 74 8.78 -13.33 3.06
N GLN A 75 7.70 -13.18 3.82
CA GLN A 75 6.65 -14.17 3.97
C GLN A 75 5.29 -13.55 3.64
N VAL A 76 4.83 -13.77 2.41
CA VAL A 76 3.54 -13.24 1.94
C VAL A 76 2.49 -14.33 2.00
N PHE A 77 1.44 -14.08 2.76
CA PHE A 77 0.29 -14.97 2.89
C PHE A 77 -0.76 -14.63 1.83
N VAL A 78 -1.00 -15.56 0.92
CA VAL A 78 -1.93 -15.43 -0.20
C VAL A 78 -3.29 -15.94 0.23
N LYS A 79 -4.31 -15.07 0.24
CA LYS A 79 -5.66 -15.46 0.67
C LYS A 79 -6.46 -16.12 -0.46
N LEU A 80 -6.38 -17.44 -0.54
CA LEU A 80 -7.14 -18.22 -1.53
C LEU A 80 -8.64 -18.20 -1.24
N GLY A 81 -9.44 -18.05 -2.29
CA GLY A 81 -10.90 -17.96 -2.19
C GLY A 81 -11.43 -16.60 -1.72
N ALA A 82 -10.56 -15.58 -1.63
CA ALA A 82 -10.95 -14.21 -1.25
C ALA A 82 -12.03 -13.61 -2.18
N ASP A 83 -12.01 -13.96 -3.46
CA ASP A 83 -13.01 -13.61 -4.46
C ASP A 83 -14.40 -14.20 -4.11
N ARG A 84 -14.46 -15.48 -3.77
CA ARG A 84 -15.72 -16.12 -3.34
C ARG A 84 -16.21 -15.52 -2.04
N ARG A 85 -15.29 -15.27 -1.10
CA ARG A 85 -15.63 -14.69 0.20
C ARG A 85 -16.19 -13.28 0.08
N VAL A 86 -15.58 -12.42 -0.76
CA VAL A 86 -16.06 -11.04 -0.92
C VAL A 86 -17.44 -11.02 -1.59
N ALA A 87 -17.66 -11.89 -2.59
CA ALA A 87 -18.94 -12.02 -3.24
C ALA A 87 -20.03 -12.55 -2.32
N HIS A 88 -19.67 -13.44 -1.38
CA HIS A 88 -20.58 -13.93 -0.35
C HIS A 88 -20.94 -12.81 0.62
N ASP A 89 -19.93 -12.13 1.19
CA ASP A 89 -20.14 -11.10 2.21
C ASP A 89 -20.98 -9.94 1.66
N LEU A 90 -20.76 -9.50 0.41
CA LEU A 90 -21.52 -8.40 -0.21
C LEU A 90 -22.98 -8.71 -0.56
N ARG A 91 -23.46 -9.94 -0.37
CA ARG A 91 -24.90 -10.25 -0.48
C ARG A 91 -25.67 -9.90 0.78
N ASP A 92 -24.97 -9.61 1.87
CA ASP A 92 -25.56 -9.15 3.12
C ASP A 92 -25.88 -7.65 3.01
N ASP A 93 -27.11 -7.27 3.33
CA ASP A 93 -27.59 -5.87 3.33
C ASP A 93 -26.74 -4.98 4.25
N HIS A 94 -26.01 -5.56 5.21
CA HIS A 94 -25.05 -4.85 6.04
C HIS A 94 -23.99 -4.07 5.24
N PHE A 95 -23.69 -4.49 4.01
CA PHE A 95 -22.70 -3.84 3.14
C PHE A 95 -23.31 -2.92 2.08
N ALA A 96 -24.62 -2.68 2.11
CA ALA A 96 -25.26 -1.71 1.24
C ALA A 96 -24.67 -0.31 1.46
N GLY A 97 -24.15 0.30 0.39
CA GLY A 97 -23.48 1.61 0.47
C GLY A 97 -22.11 1.58 1.17
N ALA A 98 -21.52 0.40 1.42
CA ALA A 98 -20.23 0.30 2.08
C ALA A 98 -19.11 0.95 1.23
N GLU A 99 -18.26 1.70 1.92
CA GLU A 99 -17.02 2.27 1.39
C GLU A 99 -15.87 1.30 1.66
N ILE A 100 -15.36 0.69 0.59
CA ILE A 100 -14.37 -0.37 0.67
C ILE A 100 -13.03 0.12 0.13
N ALA A 101 -12.02 0.15 1.00
CA ALA A 101 -10.64 0.43 0.63
C ALA A 101 -9.86 -0.87 0.40
N ILE A 102 -9.39 -1.06 -0.83
CA ILE A 102 -8.54 -2.18 -1.22
C ILE A 102 -7.07 -1.76 -1.09
N GLY A 103 -6.28 -2.58 -0.39
CA GLY A 103 -4.84 -2.36 -0.28
C GLY A 103 -4.42 -1.44 0.87
N THR A 104 -5.10 -1.54 2.02
CA THR A 104 -4.76 -0.72 3.19
C THR A 104 -3.56 -1.27 3.97
N ALA A 105 -3.42 -2.59 4.08
CA ALA A 105 -2.37 -3.28 4.84
C ALA A 105 -1.40 -4.10 3.96
N THR A 106 -1.61 -4.08 2.65
CA THR A 106 -0.75 -4.70 1.63
C THR A 106 -0.89 -3.91 0.35
N ASP A 107 0.08 -3.98 -0.56
CA ASP A 107 -0.17 -3.57 -1.93
C ASP A 107 -0.95 -4.68 -2.65
N PRO A 108 -2.12 -4.40 -3.24
CA PRO A 108 -2.90 -5.41 -3.96
C PRO A 108 -2.26 -5.80 -5.28
N TYR A 109 -1.32 -5.00 -5.78
CA TYR A 109 -0.57 -5.20 -7.01
C TYR A 109 0.94 -5.33 -6.76
N GLN A 110 1.32 -5.89 -5.60
CA GLN A 110 2.69 -6.35 -5.36
C GLN A 110 3.11 -7.43 -6.39
N PRO A 111 4.41 -7.66 -6.66
CA PRO A 111 4.89 -8.69 -7.59
C PRO A 111 4.17 -10.06 -7.56
N ALA A 112 3.72 -10.54 -6.41
CA ALA A 112 2.97 -11.77 -6.19
C ALA A 112 1.68 -11.82 -7.01
N GLU A 113 1.06 -10.65 -7.28
CA GLU A 113 -0.14 -10.53 -8.08
C GLU A 113 0.07 -11.00 -9.53
N ARG A 114 1.30 -10.93 -10.07
CA ARG A 114 1.63 -11.49 -11.39
C ARG A 114 1.33 -12.99 -11.48
N ARG A 115 1.56 -13.72 -10.38
CA ARG A 115 1.33 -15.17 -10.27
C ARG A 115 -0.08 -15.47 -9.76
N TYR A 116 -0.48 -14.86 -8.65
CA TYR A 116 -1.65 -15.31 -7.89
C TYR A 116 -2.97 -14.65 -8.29
N ARG A 117 -2.92 -13.45 -8.88
CA ARG A 117 -4.09 -12.74 -9.41
C ARG A 117 -5.27 -12.69 -8.42
N VAL A 118 -4.99 -12.50 -7.13
CA VAL A 118 -6.05 -12.50 -6.09
C VAL A 118 -6.86 -11.22 -6.21
N THR A 119 -6.19 -10.09 -6.40
CA THR A 119 -6.85 -8.79 -6.61
C THR A 119 -7.70 -8.83 -7.86
N ARG A 120 -7.19 -9.34 -8.99
CA ARG A 120 -7.97 -9.51 -10.22
C ARG A 120 -9.27 -10.28 -9.97
N ARG A 121 -9.20 -11.45 -9.35
CA ARG A 121 -10.38 -12.28 -9.05
C ARG A 121 -11.37 -11.58 -8.12
N ILE A 122 -10.88 -10.82 -7.15
CA ILE A 122 -11.73 -9.96 -6.31
C ILE A 122 -12.44 -8.92 -7.18
N LEU A 123 -11.73 -8.20 -8.06
CA LEU A 123 -12.31 -7.18 -8.94
C LEU A 123 -13.35 -7.77 -9.90
N GLU A 124 -13.11 -8.97 -10.44
CA GLU A 124 -14.08 -9.70 -11.26
C GLU A 124 -15.41 -9.93 -10.52
N LYS A 125 -15.34 -10.29 -9.24
CA LYS A 125 -16.53 -10.49 -8.40
C LYS A 125 -17.19 -9.17 -8.03
N LEU A 126 -16.41 -8.15 -7.67
CA LEU A 126 -16.94 -6.81 -7.38
C LEU A 126 -17.66 -6.22 -8.60
N ALA A 127 -17.19 -6.49 -9.82
CA ALA A 127 -17.80 -6.01 -11.06
C ALA A 127 -19.20 -6.59 -11.35
N ALA A 128 -19.64 -7.61 -10.59
CA ALA A 128 -21.00 -8.13 -10.64
C ALA A 128 -22.00 -7.29 -9.80
N PHE A 129 -21.51 -6.44 -8.90
CA PHE A 129 -22.32 -5.59 -8.03
C PHE A 129 -22.38 -4.14 -8.57
N SER A 130 -23.36 -3.39 -8.10
CA SER A 130 -23.57 -1.98 -8.43
C SER A 130 -23.68 -1.14 -7.15
N GLY A 131 -23.46 0.16 -7.25
CA GLY A 131 -23.59 1.10 -6.13
C GLY A 131 -22.51 1.01 -5.06
N LEU A 132 -21.37 0.35 -5.35
CA LEU A 132 -20.25 0.29 -4.43
C LEU A 132 -19.47 1.62 -4.44
N THR A 133 -18.87 1.96 -3.30
CA THR A 133 -17.84 3.01 -3.22
C THR A 133 -16.50 2.37 -2.94
N LEU A 134 -15.62 2.32 -3.95
CA LEU A 134 -14.35 1.61 -3.91
C LEU A 134 -13.17 2.58 -3.99
N SER A 135 -12.15 2.33 -3.18
CA SER A 135 -10.83 2.90 -3.37
C SER A 135 -9.77 1.81 -3.49
N ILE A 136 -8.76 2.01 -4.34
CA ILE A 136 -7.63 1.09 -4.48
C ILE A 136 -6.34 1.86 -4.28
N THR A 137 -5.52 1.47 -3.30
CA THR A 137 -4.21 2.09 -3.06
C THR A 137 -3.09 1.16 -3.53
N THR A 138 -2.21 1.66 -4.40
CA THR A 138 -1.07 0.88 -4.91
C THR A 138 0.14 1.76 -5.25
N LYS A 139 1.32 1.14 -5.30
CA LYS A 139 2.60 1.67 -5.78
C LYS A 139 3.01 1.07 -7.14
N SER A 140 2.14 0.29 -7.76
CA SER A 140 2.49 -0.59 -8.88
C SER A 140 1.69 -0.27 -10.15
N PRO A 141 2.33 -0.21 -11.33
CA PRO A 141 1.63 -0.09 -12.61
C PRO A 141 0.89 -1.37 -13.01
N LEU A 142 1.05 -2.48 -12.28
CA LEU A 142 0.30 -3.72 -12.51
C LEU A 142 -1.21 -3.55 -12.46
N ILE A 143 -1.70 -2.50 -11.79
CA ILE A 143 -3.12 -2.12 -11.84
C ILE A 143 -3.65 -1.91 -13.27
N LEU A 144 -2.78 -1.54 -14.21
CA LEU A 144 -3.16 -1.34 -15.61
C LEU A 144 -3.51 -2.65 -16.32
N ASP A 145 -2.99 -3.80 -15.86
CA ASP A 145 -3.36 -5.11 -16.43
C ASP A 145 -4.86 -5.41 -16.21
N ASP A 146 -5.47 -4.76 -15.21
CA ASP A 146 -6.88 -4.88 -14.84
C ASP A 146 -7.73 -3.69 -15.30
N LEU A 147 -7.21 -2.82 -16.17
CA LEU A 147 -7.91 -1.62 -16.65
C LEU A 147 -9.34 -1.92 -17.14
N HIS A 148 -9.53 -3.01 -17.88
CA HIS A 148 -10.84 -3.43 -18.37
C HIS A 148 -11.84 -3.75 -17.24
N LEU A 149 -11.38 -4.32 -16.11
CA LEU A 149 -12.21 -4.58 -14.93
C LEU A 149 -12.51 -3.28 -14.18
N LEU A 150 -11.51 -2.41 -14.03
CA LEU A 150 -11.67 -1.10 -13.40
C LEU A 150 -12.71 -0.24 -14.15
N LEU A 151 -12.69 -0.27 -15.48
CA LEU A 151 -13.70 0.39 -16.31
C LEU A 151 -15.10 -0.21 -16.15
N ARG A 152 -15.21 -1.54 -16.05
CA ARG A 152 -16.49 -2.20 -15.78
C ARG A 152 -17.05 -1.82 -14.41
N LEU A 153 -16.19 -1.74 -13.39
CA LEU A 153 -16.55 -1.30 -12.04
C LEU A 153 -17.01 0.16 -12.04
N ALA A 154 -16.23 1.05 -12.65
CA ALA A 154 -16.52 2.48 -12.68
C ALA A 154 -17.84 2.84 -13.38
N ARG A 155 -18.37 1.97 -14.25
CA ARG A 155 -19.70 2.18 -14.88
C ARG A 155 -20.88 1.98 -13.93
N LYS A 156 -20.70 1.21 -12.86
CA LYS A 156 -21.77 0.81 -11.95
C LYS A 156 -21.54 1.25 -10.51
N SER A 157 -20.36 1.75 -10.20
CA SER A 157 -19.87 2.01 -8.84
C SER A 157 -18.89 3.18 -8.87
N THR A 158 -18.76 3.87 -7.73
CA THR A 158 -17.73 4.89 -7.56
C THR A 158 -16.39 4.20 -7.38
N LEU A 159 -15.41 4.53 -8.22
CA LEU A 159 -14.05 3.99 -8.13
C LEU A 159 -13.03 5.11 -8.09
N THR A 160 -12.18 5.10 -7.06
CA THR A 160 -11.02 5.99 -6.95
C THR A 160 -9.72 5.20 -6.80
N VAL A 161 -8.71 5.55 -7.58
CA VAL A 161 -7.36 4.96 -7.45
C VAL A 161 -6.44 5.95 -6.74
N HIS A 162 -5.71 5.46 -5.74
CA HIS A 162 -4.64 6.17 -5.07
C HIS A 162 -3.30 5.60 -5.53
N MET A 163 -2.60 6.33 -6.39
CA MET A 163 -1.24 5.98 -6.77
C MET A 163 -0.27 6.57 -5.75
N SER A 164 0.34 5.69 -4.95
CA SER A 164 1.30 6.07 -3.92
C SER A 164 2.64 6.36 -4.58
N LEU A 165 3.14 7.59 -4.41
CA LEU A 165 4.43 8.05 -4.89
C LEU A 165 4.93 9.14 -3.95
N ILE A 166 6.11 8.92 -3.34
CA ILE A 166 6.60 9.78 -2.26
C ILE A 166 7.76 10.70 -2.68
N SER A 167 8.38 10.46 -3.82
CA SER A 167 9.46 11.27 -4.36
C SER A 167 9.57 11.06 -5.88
N LEU A 168 10.06 12.07 -6.60
CA LEU A 168 10.52 11.91 -7.98
C LEU A 168 11.94 11.34 -8.08
N ASP A 169 12.66 11.30 -6.97
CA ASP A 169 14.00 10.73 -6.88
C ASP A 169 13.92 9.20 -6.77
N ALA A 170 14.44 8.52 -7.80
CA ALA A 170 14.46 7.07 -7.86
C ALA A 170 15.35 6.43 -6.78
N ASP A 171 16.38 7.12 -6.29
CA ASP A 171 17.24 6.65 -5.21
C ASP A 171 16.50 6.65 -3.87
N VAL A 172 15.74 7.72 -3.59
CA VAL A 172 14.85 7.78 -2.42
C VAL A 172 13.83 6.64 -2.47
N ILE A 173 13.20 6.41 -3.62
CA ILE A 173 12.26 5.29 -3.80
C ILE A 173 12.96 3.95 -3.56
N ARG A 174 14.15 3.70 -4.12
CA ARG A 174 14.84 2.41 -3.96
C ARG A 174 15.24 2.12 -2.50
N ARG A 175 15.65 3.16 -1.76
CA ARG A 175 16.03 3.03 -0.33
C ARG A 175 14.82 2.80 0.57
N LEU A 176 13.69 3.43 0.27
CA LEU A 176 12.48 3.37 1.11
C LEU A 176 11.50 2.28 0.69
N GLU A 177 11.42 1.95 -0.59
CA GLU A 177 10.41 1.10 -1.23
C GLU A 177 11.07 0.18 -2.28
N PRO A 178 11.98 -0.73 -1.87
CA PRO A 178 12.98 -1.34 -2.73
C PRO A 178 12.42 -2.14 -3.92
N LYS A 179 11.26 -2.79 -3.78
CA LYS A 179 10.62 -3.53 -4.89
C LYS A 179 9.42 -2.78 -5.49
N ALA A 180 9.21 -1.50 -5.16
CA ALA A 180 8.17 -0.69 -5.79
C ALA A 180 8.60 -0.19 -7.17
N ALA A 181 7.64 0.18 -8.00
CA ALA A 181 7.93 0.73 -9.34
C ALA A 181 8.61 2.10 -9.26
N THR A 182 9.34 2.48 -10.31
CA THR A 182 9.99 3.79 -10.40
C THR A 182 8.96 4.93 -10.41
N PRO A 183 9.35 6.17 -10.02
CA PRO A 183 8.46 7.34 -10.10
C PRO A 183 7.80 7.50 -11.47
N GLN A 184 8.59 7.36 -12.53
CA GLN A 184 8.12 7.49 -13.91
C GLN A 184 7.02 6.47 -14.24
N LYS A 185 7.19 5.21 -13.86
CA LYS A 185 6.18 4.16 -14.11
C LYS A 185 4.87 4.41 -13.35
N ARG A 186 4.94 5.01 -12.17
CA ARG A 186 3.74 5.39 -11.39
C ARG A 186 3.03 6.60 -12.00
N LEU A 187 3.77 7.59 -12.49
CA LEU A 187 3.20 8.74 -13.23
C LEU A 187 2.54 8.27 -14.55
N GLU A 188 3.17 7.35 -15.28
CA GLU A 188 2.59 6.72 -16.47
C GLU A 188 1.27 5.99 -16.16
N ALA A 189 1.20 5.29 -15.01
CA ALA A 189 -0.03 4.65 -14.56
C ALA A 189 -1.12 5.66 -14.21
N ILE A 190 -0.79 6.77 -13.55
CA ILE A 190 -1.73 7.90 -13.33
C ILE A 190 -2.26 8.40 -14.68
N ALA A 191 -1.37 8.70 -15.64
CA ALA A 191 -1.75 9.18 -16.96
C ALA A 191 -2.65 8.21 -17.72
N CYS A 192 -2.35 6.92 -17.67
CA CYS A 192 -3.17 5.91 -18.32
C CYS A 192 -4.56 5.82 -17.70
N LEU A 193 -4.67 5.76 -16.37
CA LEU A 193 -5.96 5.70 -15.67
C LEU A 193 -6.81 6.96 -15.91
N ALA A 194 -6.20 8.15 -15.77
CA ALA A 194 -6.87 9.43 -15.97
C ALA A 194 -7.41 9.58 -17.41
N ARG A 195 -6.63 9.18 -18.42
CA ARG A 195 -7.04 9.21 -19.84
C ARG A 195 -8.25 8.31 -20.12
N HIS A 196 -8.45 7.26 -19.34
CA HIS A 196 -9.62 6.37 -19.45
C HIS A 196 -10.78 6.79 -18.52
N GLY A 197 -10.72 8.00 -17.93
CA GLY A 197 -11.77 8.54 -17.09
C GLY A 197 -11.84 7.95 -15.68
N ILE A 198 -10.85 7.15 -15.26
CA ILE A 198 -10.78 6.65 -13.88
C ILE A 198 -10.26 7.77 -12.99
N ARG A 199 -11.01 8.10 -11.94
CA ARG A 199 -10.56 9.08 -10.94
C ARG A 199 -9.32 8.53 -10.22
N VAL A 200 -8.18 9.17 -10.44
CA VAL A 200 -6.89 8.81 -9.82
C VAL A 200 -6.27 10.00 -9.12
N GLY A 201 -5.65 9.78 -7.96
CA GLY A 201 -4.96 10.82 -7.20
C GLY A 201 -3.56 10.39 -6.77
N LEU A 202 -2.73 11.40 -6.46
CA LEU A 202 -1.41 11.20 -5.87
C LEU A 202 -1.56 10.97 -4.36
N PHE A 203 -1.02 9.87 -3.87
CA PHE A 203 -0.84 9.60 -2.44
C PHE A 203 0.62 9.84 -2.04
N LEU A 204 0.90 11.07 -1.62
CA LEU A 204 2.18 11.50 -1.05
C LEU A 204 2.17 11.22 0.46
N MET A 205 2.19 9.93 0.80
CA MET A 205 2.15 9.44 2.16
C MET A 205 3.10 8.24 2.31
N PRO A 206 4.18 8.36 3.09
CA PRO A 206 4.49 9.46 4.02
C PRO A 206 5.29 10.63 3.42
N ILE A 207 5.14 11.80 4.04
CA ILE A 207 6.19 12.82 4.11
C ILE A 207 7.06 12.52 5.34
N ILE A 208 8.36 12.38 5.13
CA ILE A 208 9.38 11.93 6.09
C ILE A 208 10.38 13.07 6.30
N PRO A 209 10.48 13.63 7.52
CA PRO A 209 11.43 14.68 7.86
C PRO A 209 12.88 14.34 7.51
N GLY A 210 13.56 15.25 6.82
CA GLY A 210 14.96 15.11 6.40
C GLY A 210 15.18 14.17 5.22
N ILE A 211 14.12 13.71 4.54
CA ILE A 211 14.24 12.78 3.40
C ILE A 211 13.45 13.25 2.18
N ASN A 212 12.15 13.52 2.33
CA ASN A 212 11.28 13.94 1.23
C ASN A 212 10.30 15.06 1.66
N ASP A 213 10.71 15.87 2.62
CA ASP A 213 9.94 16.98 3.19
C ASP A 213 10.34 18.38 2.68
N ASP A 214 11.32 18.48 1.76
CA ASP A 214 11.63 19.73 1.07
C ASP A 214 10.39 20.23 0.30
N PRO A 215 9.83 21.41 0.64
CA PRO A 215 8.66 21.96 -0.03
C PRO A 215 8.80 22.06 -1.55
N ARG A 216 10.01 22.32 -2.07
CA ARG A 216 10.28 22.42 -3.51
C ARG A 216 10.18 21.07 -4.20
N GLN A 217 10.63 20.00 -3.53
CA GLN A 217 10.51 18.63 -4.05
C GLN A 217 9.05 18.17 -4.05
N ILE A 218 8.30 18.51 -2.99
CA ILE A 218 6.86 18.24 -2.89
C ILE A 218 6.11 18.94 -4.03
N GLU A 219 6.33 20.24 -4.24
CA GLU A 219 5.68 21.01 -5.31
C GLU A 219 5.98 20.43 -6.70
N ARG A 220 7.23 20.01 -6.95
CA ARG A 220 7.62 19.35 -8.20
C ARG A 220 6.87 18.04 -8.43
N LEU A 221 6.73 17.22 -7.38
CA LEU A 221 6.00 15.95 -7.45
C LEU A 221 4.50 16.19 -7.69
N GLU A 222 3.89 17.14 -6.98
CA GLU A 222 2.49 17.52 -7.18
C GLU A 222 2.25 18.05 -8.59
N THR A 223 3.16 18.87 -9.12
CA THR A 223 3.11 19.37 -10.50
C THR A 223 3.21 18.25 -11.51
N ALA A 224 4.13 17.30 -11.31
CA ALA A 224 4.27 16.14 -12.18
C ALA A 224 3.01 15.25 -12.16
N ALA A 225 2.44 15.00 -10.99
CA ALA A 225 1.21 14.24 -10.86
C ALA A 225 0.01 14.95 -11.53
N ARG A 226 -0.12 16.28 -11.35
CA ARG A 226 -1.14 17.08 -12.03
C ARG A 226 -0.99 17.01 -13.54
N ARG A 227 0.23 17.12 -14.08
CA ARG A 227 0.52 16.96 -15.52
C ARG A 227 0.16 15.56 -16.04
N ALA A 228 0.34 14.54 -15.21
CA ALA A 228 -0.11 13.18 -15.50
C ALA A 228 -1.63 13.00 -15.37
N GLY A 229 -2.41 14.02 -14.98
CA GLY A 229 -3.87 13.92 -14.86
C GLY A 229 -4.38 13.45 -13.51
N ALA A 230 -3.56 13.48 -12.44
CA ALA A 230 -4.06 13.25 -11.09
C ALA A 230 -5.13 14.29 -10.72
N ALA A 231 -6.28 13.82 -10.27
CA ALA A 231 -7.44 14.65 -9.92
C ALA A 231 -7.36 15.28 -8.53
N PHE A 232 -6.48 14.77 -7.66
CA PHE A 232 -6.26 15.26 -6.31
C PHE A 232 -4.91 14.78 -5.76
N VAL A 233 -4.50 15.40 -4.65
CA VAL A 233 -3.33 15.00 -3.88
C VAL A 233 -3.76 14.77 -2.43
N CYS A 234 -3.39 13.63 -1.85
CA CYS A 234 -3.46 13.42 -0.41
C CYS A 234 -2.04 13.34 0.16
N LYS A 235 -1.81 14.17 1.17
CA LYS A 235 -0.56 14.26 1.91
C LYS A 235 -0.78 13.83 3.35
N GLY A 236 0.26 13.29 3.95
CA GLY A 236 0.16 12.85 5.33
C GLY A 236 1.48 12.39 5.90
N ARG A 237 1.56 12.51 7.23
CA ARG A 237 2.72 12.15 8.01
C ARG A 237 2.83 10.63 8.13
N MET A 238 4.04 10.17 8.41
CA MET A 238 4.30 8.76 8.65
C MET A 238 3.55 8.23 9.88
N ASN A 239 2.72 7.22 9.68
CA ASN A 239 2.12 6.40 10.74
C ASN A 239 3.11 5.32 11.19
N LEU A 240 4.21 5.73 11.83
CA LEU A 240 5.26 4.79 12.25
C LEU A 240 4.80 3.99 13.47
N ARG A 241 4.77 2.66 13.34
CA ARG A 241 4.44 1.70 14.40
C ARG A 241 5.69 0.99 14.92
N LYS A 242 5.63 0.46 16.15
CA LYS A 242 6.74 -0.29 16.80
C LYS A 242 7.32 -1.37 15.90
N ALA A 243 6.47 -2.18 15.27
CA ALA A 243 6.89 -3.26 14.37
C ALA A 243 7.69 -2.79 13.13
N ALA A 244 7.55 -1.53 12.72
CA ALA A 244 8.30 -0.98 11.59
C ALA A 244 9.64 -0.37 12.02
N TRP A 245 9.82 -0.06 13.30
CA TRP A 245 11.00 0.66 13.81
C TRP A 245 12.32 -0.04 13.50
N PRO A 246 12.51 -1.37 13.73
CA PRO A 246 13.80 -2.00 13.48
C PRO A 246 14.26 -1.88 12.03
N VAL A 247 13.33 -2.00 11.08
CA VAL A 247 13.63 -1.89 9.65
C VAL A 247 13.87 -0.44 9.24
N PHE A 248 13.03 0.48 9.72
CA PHE A 248 13.15 1.90 9.39
C PHE A 248 14.41 2.52 9.99
N ALA A 249 14.73 2.24 11.27
CA ALA A 249 15.94 2.71 11.93
C ALA A 249 17.21 2.21 11.24
N ARG A 250 17.20 0.94 10.82
CA ARG A 250 18.30 0.37 10.03
C ARG A 250 18.51 1.13 8.72
N MET A 251 17.43 1.43 7.99
CA MET A 251 17.48 2.22 6.76
C MET A 251 18.00 3.64 7.02
N LEU A 252 17.51 4.32 8.05
CA LEU A 252 17.97 5.66 8.45
C LEU A 252 19.47 5.68 8.75
N ASN A 253 19.95 4.79 9.64
CA ASN A 253 21.35 4.75 10.02
C ASN A 253 22.28 4.45 8.85
N THR A 254 21.78 3.73 7.83
CA THR A 254 22.58 3.35 6.65
C THR A 254 22.60 4.45 5.59
N HIS A 255 21.49 5.14 5.37
CA HIS A 255 21.32 6.02 4.20
C HIS A 255 21.02 7.48 4.50
N TYR A 256 20.57 7.78 5.72
CA TYR A 256 20.16 9.12 6.17
C TYR A 256 20.57 9.35 7.65
N PRO A 257 21.88 9.29 7.98
CA PRO A 257 22.35 9.38 9.36
C PRO A 257 21.98 10.71 10.04
N GLU A 258 21.95 11.80 9.29
CA GLU A 258 21.50 13.11 9.81
C GLU A 258 20.02 13.09 10.21
N ALA A 259 19.18 12.46 9.39
CA ALA A 259 17.76 12.30 9.70
C ALA A 259 17.53 11.34 10.89
N ALA A 260 18.41 10.37 11.11
CA ALA A 260 18.29 9.42 12.23
C ALA A 260 18.19 10.13 13.59
N ASN A 261 18.93 11.22 13.78
CA ASN A 261 18.90 12.04 15.00
C ASN A 261 17.50 12.62 15.27
N HIS A 262 16.79 13.02 14.21
CA HIS A 262 15.42 13.55 14.32
C HIS A 262 14.42 12.50 14.85
N PHE A 263 14.67 11.22 14.58
CA PHE A 263 13.79 10.13 15.01
C PHE A 263 14.14 9.54 16.38
N ALA A 264 15.25 9.94 17.02
CA ALA A 264 15.71 9.40 18.29
C ALA A 264 14.65 9.50 19.41
N ALA A 265 14.04 10.68 19.61
CA ALA A 265 12.98 10.86 20.61
C ALA A 265 11.70 10.08 20.31
N ARG A 266 11.46 9.71 19.05
CA ARG A 266 10.31 8.86 18.66
C ARG A 266 10.63 7.38 18.82
N ALA A 267 11.89 6.98 18.69
CA ALA A 267 12.38 5.65 19.02
C ALA A 267 12.01 5.28 20.46
N GLU A 268 12.35 6.14 21.41
CA GLU A 268 12.11 5.90 22.85
C GLU A 268 10.63 5.67 23.17
N ARG A 269 9.73 6.44 22.54
CA ARG A 269 8.28 6.27 22.72
C ARG A 269 7.76 4.96 22.10
N LEU A 270 8.27 4.58 20.93
CA LEU A 270 7.88 3.34 20.25
C LEU A 270 8.40 2.08 20.96
N THR A 271 9.50 2.19 21.72
CA THR A 271 10.08 1.06 22.47
C THR A 271 9.44 0.85 23.84
N ARG A 272 8.81 1.86 24.43
CA ARG A 272 8.21 1.81 25.79
C ARG A 272 6.76 1.31 25.83
N ALA A 273 6.05 1.32 24.70
CA ALA A 273 4.69 0.77 24.55
C ALA A 273 4.74 -0.66 24.00
#